data_AF-A0A8S7K3T3-F1
#
_entry.id   AF-A0A8S7K3T3-F1
#
_cell.length_a   1.000
_cell.length_b   1.000
_cell.length_c   1.000
_cell.angle_alpha   90.00
_cell.angle_beta   90.00
_cell.angle_gamma   90.00
#
_symmetry.space_group_name_H-M   'P 1'
#
loop_
_entity.id
_entity.type
_entity.pdbx_description
1 polymer ?
#
loop_
_entity_poly.entity_id
_entity_poly.type
_entity_poly.pdbx_seq_one_letter_code
_entity_poly.pdbx_strand_id
1 'polypeptide(L)'
;TERQIQEAQERISALQEEMAETLGEQYDPVLPSALRQSSARKPLPASLPRETRVIRPEEECCPACGGELSSLGCDVSEQLELISSAFKVIETQRPKQACCRCDHIVQAPVPSKPIARSYAGAGLLAHVVTGKYADHLPLYRQSEIYRRQGVELSRATLGRWTGAVAELLEPLYDVLRQYVLMPGKVHADDIPVPVQEPGSGKTRTARLWVYVRDDRNAGSQMPPAVWFAYSPDRKGIHPQNHLAGYSGVLQADAYGGYRALYESGRITEAACMAHARRKIHDVHARAPTYITTEALQRIGELYAIEAEVRGCSAEQRLAARKARAAPLMQSLYDWIQQQMKTLSRHSDTAKAFAYLLKQWDALNVYCSNGWVEIDNNIAENALRGVAVGRKNWMFAGSDSGGEHAA
;
A
#
# COMPACT_ATOMS: atom_id res chain seq x y z
N THR A 1 -2.64 9.88 31.22
CA THR A 1 -3.99 9.66 30.67
C THR A 1 -4.63 10.96 30.25
N GLU A 2 -4.91 11.94 31.14
CA GLU A 2 -5.48 13.24 30.72
C GLU A 2 -4.56 14.07 29.84
N ARG A 3 -3.26 14.13 30.16
CA ARG A 3 -2.25 14.83 29.34
C ARG A 3 -2.13 14.26 27.92
N GLN A 4 -2.23 12.93 27.78
CA GLN A 4 -2.19 12.27 26.47
C GLN A 4 -3.48 12.50 25.67
N ILE A 5 -4.62 12.62 26.35
CA ILE A 5 -5.90 13.01 25.72
C ILE A 5 -5.83 14.45 25.23
N GLN A 6 -5.25 15.36 26.04
CA GLN A 6 -5.04 16.75 25.66
C GLN A 6 -4.10 16.88 24.45
N GLU A 7 -2.95 16.18 24.48
CA GLU A 7 -2.00 16.15 23.36
C GLU A 7 -2.64 15.54 22.10
N ALA A 8 -3.48 14.51 22.24
CA ALA A 8 -4.24 13.95 21.12
C ALA A 8 -5.31 14.91 20.57
N GLN A 9 -6.00 15.66 21.43
CA GLN A 9 -6.99 16.66 21.03
C GLN A 9 -6.35 17.85 20.32
N GLU A 10 -5.20 18.34 20.81
CA GLU A 10 -4.41 19.38 20.15
C GLU A 10 -3.92 18.91 18.78
N ARG A 11 -3.48 17.65 18.68
CA ARG A 11 -3.06 17.05 17.40
C ARG A 11 -4.21 16.86 16.42
N ILE A 12 -5.39 16.47 16.89
CA ILE A 12 -6.62 16.42 16.08
C ILE A 12 -7.00 17.80 15.57
N SER A 13 -6.93 18.84 16.42
CA SER A 13 -7.27 20.21 16.04
C SER A 13 -6.29 20.75 14.99
N ALA A 14 -4.98 20.53 15.17
CA ALA A 14 -3.96 20.91 14.21
C ALA A 14 -4.15 20.20 12.85
N LEU A 15 -4.45 18.89 12.86
CA LEU A 15 -4.75 18.13 11.64
C LEU A 15 -6.03 18.60 10.94
N GLN A 16 -7.03 19.06 11.70
CA GLN A 16 -8.26 19.63 11.14
C GLN A 16 -8.03 20.98 10.50
N GLU A 17 -7.21 21.85 11.11
CA GLU A 17 -6.81 23.15 10.55
C GLU A 17 -5.97 22.98 9.29
N GLU A 18 -4.97 22.08 9.31
CA GLU A 18 -4.13 21.78 8.16
C GLU A 18 -4.95 21.18 7.00
N MET A 19 -5.95 20.34 7.31
CA MET A 19 -6.89 19.81 6.33
C MET A 19 -7.84 20.87 5.75
N ALA A 20 -8.26 21.85 6.55
CA ALA A 20 -9.11 22.96 6.10
C ALA A 20 -8.36 23.94 5.18
N GLU A 21 -7.10 24.27 5.52
CA GLU A 21 -6.22 25.06 4.65
C GLU A 21 -5.94 24.33 3.33
N THR A 22 -5.71 23.01 3.36
CA THR A 22 -5.43 22.21 2.16
C THR A 22 -6.64 22.12 1.22
N LEU A 23 -7.86 22.28 1.74
CA LEU A 23 -9.11 22.18 0.97
C LEU A 23 -9.61 23.53 0.40
N GLY A 24 -8.91 24.63 0.67
CA GLY A 24 -9.24 25.96 0.11
C GLY A 24 -10.59 26.49 0.60
N GLU A 25 -10.96 26.22 1.85
CA GLU A 25 -12.13 26.83 2.47
C GLU A 25 -11.79 28.29 2.83
N GLN A 26 -12.53 29.25 2.24
CA GLN A 26 -12.50 30.63 2.71
C GLN A 26 -12.97 30.65 4.17
N TYR A 27 -12.12 31.19 5.04
CA TYR A 27 -12.34 31.31 6.47
C TYR A 27 -13.57 32.19 6.75
N ASP A 28 -14.72 31.57 7.02
CA ASP A 28 -15.81 32.27 7.69
C ASP A 28 -15.43 32.43 9.18
N PRO A 29 -15.53 33.64 9.76
CA PRO A 29 -15.13 33.88 11.12
C PRO A 29 -15.89 32.96 12.08
N VAL A 30 -15.14 32.34 13.00
CA VAL A 30 -15.65 31.36 13.97
C VAL A 30 -16.78 31.98 14.79
N LEU A 31 -18.03 31.66 14.43
CA LEU A 31 -19.19 31.91 15.28
C LEU A 31 -19.08 31.05 16.55
N PRO A 32 -19.42 31.59 17.73
CA PRO A 32 -19.44 30.85 18.99
C PRO A 32 -20.20 29.52 18.85
N SER A 33 -19.69 28.45 19.47
CA SER A 33 -20.22 27.07 19.39
C SER A 33 -21.74 26.96 19.56
N ALA A 34 -22.35 27.86 20.35
CA ALA A 34 -23.80 27.93 20.59
C ALA A 34 -24.65 28.33 19.36
N LEU A 35 -24.05 28.89 18.30
CA LEU A 35 -24.72 29.32 17.07
C LEU A 35 -24.45 28.42 15.85
N ARG A 36 -23.68 27.33 16.02
CA ARG A 36 -23.64 26.28 14.99
C ARG A 36 -25.00 25.58 14.98
N GLN A 37 -25.92 26.10 14.18
CA GLN A 37 -27.03 25.30 13.68
C GLN A 37 -26.38 24.05 13.08
N SER A 38 -26.54 22.90 13.73
CA SER A 38 -26.08 21.64 13.17
C SER A 38 -26.68 21.57 11.78
N SER A 39 -25.88 21.61 10.72
CA SER A 39 -26.40 21.42 9.37
C SER A 39 -27.07 20.06 9.39
N ALA A 40 -28.41 20.04 9.46
CA ALA A 40 -29.16 18.80 9.49
C ALA A 40 -28.72 18.01 8.27
N ARG A 41 -28.27 16.77 8.47
CA ARG A 41 -27.82 15.93 7.38
C ARG A 41 -28.94 15.85 6.36
N LYS A 42 -28.61 16.11 5.09
CA LYS A 42 -29.58 15.90 4.02
C LYS A 42 -30.06 14.45 4.09
N PRO A 43 -31.38 14.21 4.03
CA PRO A 43 -31.92 12.87 4.01
C PRO A 43 -31.38 12.12 2.78
N LEU A 44 -31.25 10.79 2.90
CA LEU A 44 -30.87 9.98 1.75
C LEU A 44 -31.96 10.02 0.67
N PRO A 45 -31.62 9.89 -0.62
CA PRO A 45 -32.61 10.05 -1.69
C PRO A 45 -33.81 9.10 -1.51
N ALA A 46 -35.01 9.66 -1.57
CA ALA A 46 -36.26 8.90 -1.42
C ALA A 46 -36.43 7.83 -2.52
N SER A 47 -35.85 8.07 -3.69
CA SER A 47 -35.88 7.16 -4.84
C SER A 47 -35.09 5.86 -4.66
N LEU A 48 -34.19 5.77 -3.68
CA LEU A 48 -33.41 4.56 -3.47
C LEU A 48 -34.26 3.46 -2.79
N PRO A 49 -34.07 2.18 -3.18
CA PRO A 49 -34.75 1.07 -2.53
C PRO A 49 -34.31 0.97 -1.05
N ARG A 50 -35.28 0.69 -0.16
CA ARG A 50 -35.05 0.52 1.28
C ARG A 50 -35.15 -0.94 1.69
N GLU A 51 -34.18 -1.41 2.46
CA GLU A 51 -34.26 -2.67 3.21
C GLU A 51 -34.51 -2.34 4.69
N THR A 52 -35.69 -2.66 5.18
CA THR A 52 -35.98 -2.50 6.61
C THR A 52 -35.49 -3.71 7.38
N ARG A 53 -34.65 -3.47 8.40
CA ARG A 53 -34.18 -4.47 9.36
C ARG A 53 -34.66 -4.09 10.75
N VAL A 54 -35.49 -4.93 11.34
CA VAL A 54 -36.01 -4.73 12.70
C VAL A 54 -35.15 -5.51 13.67
N ILE A 55 -34.52 -4.81 14.62
CA ILE A 55 -33.71 -5.41 15.68
C ILE A 55 -34.46 -5.23 17.00
N ARG A 56 -35.09 -6.32 17.47
CA ARG A 56 -35.85 -6.35 18.71
C ARG A 56 -34.92 -6.58 19.90
N PRO A 57 -35.24 -6.04 21.09
CA PRO A 57 -34.55 -6.42 22.32
C PRO A 57 -34.60 -7.95 22.52
N GLU A 58 -33.57 -8.51 23.14
CA GLU A 58 -33.51 -9.94 23.46
C GLU A 58 -34.42 -10.29 24.64
N GLU A 59 -34.74 -9.30 25.47
CA GLU A 59 -35.57 -9.44 26.66
C GLU A 59 -37.04 -9.65 26.30
N GLU A 60 -37.60 -10.80 26.70
CA GLU A 60 -39.05 -11.09 26.56
C GLU A 60 -39.87 -10.52 27.73
N CYS A 61 -39.24 -10.22 28.87
CA CYS A 61 -39.84 -9.61 30.05
C CYS A 61 -38.94 -8.54 30.65
N CYS A 62 -39.51 -7.66 31.49
CA CYS A 62 -38.76 -6.59 32.12
C CYS A 62 -37.59 -7.13 32.97
N PRO A 63 -36.34 -6.76 32.69
CA PRO A 63 -35.18 -7.26 33.44
C PRO A 63 -35.13 -6.76 34.88
N ALA A 64 -35.87 -5.67 35.20
CA ALA A 64 -35.90 -5.10 36.55
C ALA A 64 -36.98 -5.72 37.46
N CYS A 65 -38.12 -6.15 36.91
CA CYS A 65 -39.27 -6.59 37.74
C CYS A 65 -40.05 -7.81 37.20
N GLY A 66 -39.63 -8.39 36.07
CA GLY A 66 -40.30 -9.53 35.41
C GLY A 66 -41.67 -9.22 34.80
N GLY A 67 -42.10 -7.95 34.76
CA GLY A 67 -43.36 -7.54 34.15
C GLY A 67 -43.37 -7.61 32.62
N GLU A 68 -44.56 -7.66 32.03
CA GLU A 68 -44.75 -7.65 30.59
C GLU A 68 -44.26 -6.34 29.95
N LEU A 69 -43.81 -6.46 28.70
CA LEU A 69 -43.24 -5.37 27.90
C LEU A 69 -44.24 -4.94 26.81
N SER A 70 -44.52 -3.64 26.73
CA SER A 70 -45.40 -3.03 25.73
C SER A 70 -44.60 -2.15 24.76
N SER A 71 -45.09 -1.99 23.53
CA SER A 71 -44.41 -1.15 22.53
C SER A 71 -44.52 0.33 22.89
N LEU A 72 -43.38 1.03 22.98
CA LEU A 72 -43.31 2.46 23.31
C LEU A 72 -43.03 3.32 22.07
N GLY A 73 -42.20 2.84 21.15
CA GLY A 73 -41.78 3.60 19.97
C GLY A 73 -40.68 2.87 19.20
N CYS A 74 -40.05 3.54 18.24
CA CYS A 74 -38.97 2.96 17.46
C CYS A 74 -37.91 4.01 17.11
N ASP A 75 -36.64 3.70 17.34
CA ASP A 75 -35.56 4.47 16.73
C ASP A 75 -35.29 3.94 15.33
N VAL A 76 -35.22 4.83 14.35
CA VAL A 76 -34.92 4.50 12.95
C VAL A 76 -33.59 5.13 12.58
N SER A 77 -32.71 4.35 11.95
CA SER A 77 -31.47 4.88 11.38
C SER A 77 -31.26 4.35 9.97
N GLU A 78 -30.87 5.22 9.06
CA GLU A 78 -30.59 4.85 7.67
C GLU A 78 -29.08 4.77 7.40
N GLN A 79 -28.68 3.83 6.55
CA GLN A 79 -27.34 3.71 5.99
C GLN A 79 -27.40 3.54 4.48
N LEU A 80 -26.52 4.24 3.76
CA LEU A 80 -26.31 4.09 2.34
C LEU A 80 -25.34 2.93 2.09
N GLU A 81 -25.79 1.93 1.34
CA GLU A 81 -25.03 0.73 1.01
C GLU A 81 -24.93 0.56 -0.51
N LEU A 82 -23.88 -0.12 -0.98
CA LEU A 82 -23.72 -0.49 -2.38
C LEU A 82 -23.62 -2.01 -2.50
N ILE A 83 -24.64 -2.64 -3.12
CA ILE A 83 -24.72 -4.10 -3.28
C ILE A 83 -24.74 -4.41 -4.76
N SER A 84 -23.79 -5.20 -5.25
CA SER A 84 -23.72 -5.64 -6.65
C SER A 84 -23.87 -4.49 -7.67
N SER A 85 -23.28 -3.33 -7.35
CA SER A 85 -23.32 -2.07 -8.13
C SER A 85 -24.60 -1.23 -8.06
N ALA A 86 -25.57 -1.58 -7.22
CA ALA A 86 -26.77 -0.77 -6.98
C ALA A 86 -26.78 -0.15 -5.58
N PHE A 87 -27.13 1.14 -5.50
CA PHE A 87 -27.31 1.81 -4.22
C PHE A 87 -28.62 1.37 -3.55
N LYS A 88 -28.54 1.15 -2.24
CA LYS A 88 -29.66 0.80 -1.38
C LYS A 88 -29.55 1.56 -0.07
N VAL A 89 -30.69 1.82 0.57
CA VAL A 89 -30.73 2.30 1.95
C VAL A 89 -31.07 1.12 2.86
N ILE A 90 -30.20 0.83 3.82
CA ILE A 90 -30.52 -0.09 4.91
C ILE A 90 -31.13 0.73 6.04
N GLU A 91 -32.41 0.54 6.28
CA GLU A 91 -33.15 1.18 7.36
C GLU A 91 -33.17 0.22 8.55
N THR A 92 -32.48 0.59 9.63
CA THR A 92 -32.48 -0.19 10.87
C THR A 92 -33.49 0.42 11.84
N GLN A 93 -34.48 -0.39 12.18
CA GLN A 93 -35.52 -0.07 13.16
C GLN A 93 -35.22 -0.80 14.47
N ARG A 94 -35.13 -0.06 15.57
CA ARG A 94 -34.92 -0.57 16.93
C ARG A 94 -36.13 -0.23 17.79
N PRO A 95 -37.14 -1.13 17.88
CA PRO A 95 -38.31 -0.92 18.72
C PRO A 95 -37.91 -0.75 20.20
N LYS A 96 -38.46 0.26 20.85
CA LYS A 96 -38.41 0.48 22.28
C LYS A 96 -39.62 -0.18 22.91
N GLN A 97 -39.40 -0.96 23.96
CA GLN A 97 -40.48 -1.51 24.76
C GLN A 97 -40.37 -0.97 26.18
N ALA A 98 -41.51 -0.70 26.82
CA ALA A 98 -41.59 -0.24 28.20
C ALA A 98 -42.34 -1.27 29.04
N CYS A 99 -41.83 -1.52 30.24
CA CYS A 99 -42.49 -2.39 31.20
C CYS A 99 -43.81 -1.76 31.69
N CYS A 100 -44.90 -2.53 31.64
CA CYS A 100 -46.22 -2.07 32.09
C CYS A 100 -46.34 -1.90 33.62
N ARG A 101 -45.30 -2.25 34.41
CA ARG A 101 -45.31 -2.18 35.87
C ARG A 101 -44.42 -1.10 36.45
N CYS A 102 -43.23 -0.91 35.90
CA CYS A 102 -42.20 -0.04 36.47
C CYS A 102 -41.58 0.93 35.46
N ASP A 103 -42.15 1.04 34.26
CA ASP A 103 -41.72 1.94 33.18
C ASP A 103 -40.28 1.76 32.70
N HIS A 104 -39.62 0.65 33.07
CA HIS A 104 -38.29 0.31 32.58
C HIS A 104 -38.31 0.10 31.06
N ILE A 105 -37.42 0.78 30.34
CA ILE A 105 -37.34 0.73 28.87
C ILE A 105 -36.25 -0.26 28.44
N VAL A 106 -36.62 -1.21 27.60
CA VAL A 106 -35.69 -2.10 26.91
C VAL A 106 -35.65 -1.78 25.41
N GLN A 107 -34.46 -1.91 24.83
CA GLN A 107 -34.23 -1.70 23.41
C GLN A 107 -32.94 -2.44 23.02
N ALA A 108 -32.94 -3.14 21.89
CA ALA A 108 -31.72 -3.75 21.36
C ALA A 108 -30.60 -2.72 21.23
N PRO A 109 -29.31 -3.03 21.45
CA PRO A 109 -28.22 -2.07 21.30
C PRO A 109 -28.10 -1.52 19.87
N VAL A 110 -27.41 -0.39 19.70
CA VAL A 110 -27.14 0.17 18.36
C VAL A 110 -26.14 -0.76 17.65
N PRO A 111 -26.42 -1.21 16.41
CA PRO A 111 -25.47 -2.01 15.65
C PRO A 111 -24.15 -1.27 15.45
N SER A 112 -23.06 -2.03 15.49
CA SER A 112 -21.74 -1.49 15.17
C SER A 112 -21.72 -0.99 13.71
N LYS A 113 -21.01 0.12 13.50
CA LYS A 113 -20.78 0.70 12.18
C LYS A 113 -19.27 0.80 11.97
N PRO A 114 -18.75 0.64 10.74
CA PRO A 114 -17.33 0.80 10.47
C PRO A 114 -16.83 2.18 10.91
N ILE A 115 -17.56 3.23 10.56
CA ILE A 115 -17.23 4.61 10.94
C ILE A 115 -18.35 5.14 11.84
N ALA A 116 -17.99 5.53 13.06
CA ALA A 116 -18.93 6.07 14.04
C ALA A 116 -19.67 7.29 13.47
N ARG A 117 -21.00 7.32 13.68
CA ARG A 117 -21.90 8.37 13.16
C ARG A 117 -21.91 8.51 11.63
N SER A 118 -21.23 7.68 10.85
CA SER A 118 -21.35 7.71 9.39
C SER A 118 -22.67 7.10 8.92
N TYR A 119 -23.16 7.57 7.77
CA TYR A 119 -24.27 6.93 7.06
C TYR A 119 -23.77 5.93 6.01
N ALA A 120 -22.47 5.80 5.76
CA ALA A 120 -21.95 4.78 4.85
C ALA A 120 -22.02 3.39 5.47
N GLY A 121 -22.50 2.42 4.70
CA GLY A 121 -22.39 1.00 4.94
C GLY A 121 -20.99 0.47 4.61
N ALA A 122 -20.71 -0.76 5.03
CA ALA A 122 -19.40 -1.38 4.87
C ALA A 122 -19.09 -1.69 3.39
N GLY A 123 -20.09 -2.11 2.62
CA GLY A 123 -19.93 -2.41 1.19
C GLY A 123 -19.59 -1.17 0.37
N LEU A 124 -20.24 -0.04 0.65
CA LEU A 124 -19.92 1.25 0.03
C LEU A 124 -18.48 1.69 0.34
N LEU A 125 -18.08 1.61 1.62
CA LEU A 125 -16.71 1.97 2.02
C LEU A 125 -15.67 1.09 1.32
N ALA A 126 -15.88 -0.23 1.31
CA ALA A 126 -15.03 -1.18 0.59
C ALA A 126 -14.95 -0.84 -0.90
N HIS A 127 -16.08 -0.57 -1.55
CA HIS A 127 -16.11 -0.22 -2.96
C HIS A 127 -15.34 1.07 -3.26
N VAL A 128 -15.45 2.09 -2.40
CA VAL A 128 -14.74 3.37 -2.57
C VAL A 128 -13.22 3.17 -2.52
N VAL A 129 -12.71 2.41 -1.54
CA VAL A 129 -11.26 2.18 -1.39
C VAL A 129 -10.72 1.22 -2.46
N THR A 130 -11.45 0.15 -2.81
CA THR A 130 -11.07 -0.76 -3.91
C THR A 130 -11.03 0.00 -5.23
N GLY A 131 -12.07 0.77 -5.53
CA GLY A 131 -12.12 1.60 -6.73
C GLY A 131 -10.95 2.58 -6.79
N LYS A 132 -10.59 3.22 -5.66
CA LYS A 132 -9.50 4.20 -5.60
C LYS A 132 -8.13 3.55 -5.81
N TYR A 133 -7.83 2.47 -5.09
CA TYR A 133 -6.48 1.94 -4.99
C TYR A 133 -6.22 0.75 -5.92
N ALA A 134 -7.17 -0.19 -6.03
CA ALA A 134 -7.04 -1.35 -6.92
C ALA A 134 -7.38 -1.00 -8.37
N ASP A 135 -8.49 -0.27 -8.59
CA ASP A 135 -8.95 0.06 -9.95
C ASP A 135 -8.44 1.42 -10.45
N HIS A 136 -7.68 2.14 -9.61
CA HIS A 136 -7.11 3.44 -9.91
C HIS A 136 -8.14 4.49 -10.37
N LEU A 137 -9.35 4.45 -9.82
CA LEU A 137 -10.46 5.36 -10.09
C LEU A 137 -10.45 6.53 -9.09
N PRO A 138 -10.04 7.75 -9.51
CA PRO A 138 -9.94 8.89 -8.61
C PRO A 138 -11.31 9.25 -7.99
N LEU A 139 -11.29 9.79 -6.77
CA LEU A 139 -12.52 10.09 -6.01
C LEU A 139 -13.48 11.05 -6.73
N TYR A 140 -12.98 11.96 -7.58
CA TYR A 140 -13.85 12.83 -8.37
C TYR A 140 -14.64 12.04 -9.42
N ARG A 141 -14.03 11.05 -10.07
CA ARG A 141 -14.72 10.18 -11.04
C ARG A 141 -15.73 9.28 -10.34
N GLN A 142 -15.37 8.75 -9.17
CA GLN A 142 -16.32 8.00 -8.34
C GLN A 142 -17.55 8.86 -7.98
N SER A 143 -17.34 10.10 -7.52
CA SER A 143 -18.40 11.06 -7.24
C SER A 143 -19.33 11.29 -8.44
N GLU A 144 -18.78 11.43 -9.65
CA GLU A 144 -19.57 11.56 -10.88
C GLU A 144 -20.35 10.29 -11.24
N ILE A 145 -19.74 9.12 -11.07
CA ILE A 145 -20.41 7.82 -11.30
C ILE A 145 -21.60 7.66 -10.36
N TYR A 146 -21.41 7.97 -9.08
CA TYR A 146 -22.49 7.88 -8.09
C TYR A 146 -23.60 8.90 -8.37
N ARG A 147 -23.26 10.10 -8.83
CA ARG A 147 -24.25 11.11 -9.24
C ARG A 147 -25.15 10.62 -10.37
N ARG A 148 -24.61 9.87 -11.35
CA ARG A 148 -25.42 9.27 -12.43
C ARG A 148 -26.40 8.22 -11.93
N GLN A 149 -26.19 7.68 -10.72
CA GLN A 149 -27.10 6.77 -10.04
C GLN A 149 -28.04 7.50 -9.05
N GLY A 150 -28.08 8.84 -9.07
CA GLY A 150 -28.92 9.65 -8.18
C GLY A 150 -28.35 9.85 -6.78
N VAL A 151 -27.06 9.54 -6.55
CA VAL A 151 -26.40 9.64 -5.25
C VAL A 151 -25.29 10.69 -5.27
N GLU A 152 -25.49 11.79 -4.54
CA GLU A 152 -24.51 12.88 -4.45
C GLU A 152 -23.54 12.67 -3.29
N LEU A 153 -22.32 12.22 -3.59
CA LEU A 153 -21.22 12.11 -2.63
C LEU A 153 -20.11 13.11 -2.97
N SER A 154 -19.79 14.01 -2.05
CA SER A 154 -18.72 14.99 -2.26
C SER A 154 -17.33 14.34 -2.17
N ARG A 155 -16.36 14.90 -2.90
CA ARG A 155 -14.96 14.45 -2.84
C ARG A 155 -14.39 14.49 -1.42
N ALA A 156 -14.74 15.51 -0.65
CA ALA A 156 -14.33 15.63 0.76
C ALA A 156 -14.90 14.49 1.62
N THR A 157 -16.16 14.09 1.39
CA THR A 157 -16.76 12.96 2.10
C THR A 157 -16.05 11.65 1.76
N LEU A 158 -15.81 11.40 0.47
CA LEU A 158 -15.07 10.23 0.02
C LEU A 158 -13.62 10.22 0.57
N GLY A 159 -12.96 11.38 0.62
CA GLY A 159 -11.62 11.53 1.20
C GLY A 159 -11.58 11.16 2.68
N ARG A 160 -12.51 11.70 3.48
CA ARG A 160 -12.63 11.34 4.91
C ARG A 160 -12.90 9.85 5.11
N TRP A 161 -13.77 9.25 4.28
CA TRP A 161 -14.01 7.82 4.34
C TRP A 161 -12.77 7.00 3.99
N THR A 162 -11.98 7.42 2.99
CA THR A 162 -10.73 6.72 2.67
C THR A 162 -9.72 6.75 3.81
N GLY A 163 -9.57 7.88 4.52
CA GLY A 163 -8.71 7.97 5.70
C GLY A 163 -9.21 7.09 6.85
N ALA A 164 -10.51 7.18 7.18
CA ALA A 164 -11.09 6.36 8.24
C ALA A 164 -11.01 4.85 7.94
N VAL A 165 -11.13 4.44 6.68
CA VAL A 165 -10.91 3.02 6.31
C VAL A 165 -9.43 2.64 6.44
N ALA A 166 -8.50 3.52 6.11
CA ALA A 166 -7.07 3.24 6.32
C ALA A 166 -6.75 3.04 7.81
N GLU A 167 -7.30 3.86 8.71
CA GLU A 167 -7.20 3.69 10.16
C GLU A 167 -7.76 2.32 10.62
N LEU A 168 -8.92 1.92 10.09
CA LEU A 168 -9.52 0.61 10.41
C LEU A 168 -8.67 -0.58 9.92
N LEU A 169 -7.87 -0.39 8.86
CA LEU A 169 -7.02 -1.41 8.26
C LEU A 169 -5.62 -1.46 8.87
N GLU A 170 -5.23 -0.51 9.73
CA GLU A 170 -3.91 -0.44 10.36
C GLU A 170 -3.48 -1.76 11.04
N PRO A 171 -4.34 -2.49 11.80
CA PRO A 171 -3.95 -3.78 12.36
C PRO A 171 -3.61 -4.84 11.30
N LEU A 172 -4.29 -4.82 10.15
CA LEU A 172 -3.98 -5.73 9.04
C LEU A 172 -2.69 -5.32 8.33
N TYR A 173 -2.48 -4.01 8.17
CA TYR A 173 -1.23 -3.46 7.63
C TYR A 173 -0.03 -3.87 8.49
N ASP A 174 -0.13 -3.80 9.82
CA ASP A 174 0.94 -4.20 10.73
C ASP A 174 1.24 -5.71 10.67
N VAL A 175 0.21 -6.56 10.63
CA VAL A 175 0.40 -8.01 10.48
C VAL A 175 1.02 -8.34 9.12
N LEU A 176 0.59 -7.67 8.05
CA LEU A 176 1.16 -7.81 6.71
C LEU A 176 2.64 -7.41 6.68
N ARG A 177 2.98 -6.27 7.29
CA ARG A 177 4.37 -5.81 7.44
C ARG A 177 5.20 -6.85 8.18
N GLN A 178 4.73 -7.35 9.31
CA GLN A 178 5.44 -8.39 10.08
C GLN A 178 5.65 -9.67 9.26
N TYR A 179 4.64 -10.09 8.50
CA TYR A 179 4.72 -11.27 7.64
C TYR A 179 5.75 -11.10 6.51
N VAL A 180 5.71 -9.96 5.80
CA VAL A 180 6.67 -9.65 4.72
C VAL A 180 8.10 -9.58 5.26
N LEU A 181 8.28 -9.03 6.47
CA LEU A 181 9.59 -8.84 7.11
C LEU A 181 10.03 -10.00 8.03
N MET A 182 9.37 -11.16 7.97
CA MET A 182 9.91 -12.36 8.61
C MET A 182 11.31 -12.69 8.04
N PRO A 183 12.22 -13.29 8.83
CA PRO A 183 13.55 -13.65 8.34
C PRO A 183 13.50 -14.47 7.05
N GLY A 184 14.43 -14.20 6.13
CA GLY A 184 14.46 -14.84 4.82
C GLY A 184 15.02 -13.92 3.74
N LYS A 185 14.36 -13.85 2.59
CA LYS A 185 14.66 -12.91 1.51
C LYS A 185 13.47 -11.96 1.33
N VAL A 186 13.75 -10.68 1.20
CA VAL A 186 12.75 -9.66 0.82
C VAL A 186 13.27 -8.89 -0.38
N HIS A 187 12.41 -8.68 -1.37
CA HIS A 187 12.67 -7.79 -2.49
C HIS A 187 12.31 -6.37 -2.09
N ALA A 188 13.09 -5.37 -2.50
CA ALA A 188 12.78 -3.97 -2.26
C ALA A 188 13.02 -3.09 -3.48
N ASP A 189 12.16 -2.11 -3.69
CA ASP A 189 12.30 -1.07 -4.71
C ASP A 189 11.44 0.15 -4.31
N ASP A 190 11.49 1.23 -5.07
CA ASP A 190 10.71 2.42 -4.80
C ASP A 190 10.29 3.22 -6.05
N ILE A 191 9.06 3.74 -6.04
CA ILE A 191 8.49 4.54 -7.14
C ILE A 191 8.24 5.99 -6.68
N PRO A 192 8.54 7.00 -7.52
CA PRO A 192 8.22 8.39 -7.17
C PRO A 192 6.72 8.62 -7.19
N VAL A 193 6.22 9.34 -6.19
CA VAL A 193 4.84 9.81 -6.10
C VAL A 193 4.83 11.32 -5.93
N PRO A 194 4.16 12.08 -6.82
CA PRO A 194 3.98 13.51 -6.63
C PRO A 194 2.99 13.78 -5.49
N VAL A 195 3.34 14.72 -4.62
CA VAL A 195 2.52 15.13 -3.46
C VAL A 195 2.40 16.64 -3.49
N GLN A 196 1.18 17.15 -3.29
CA GLN A 196 0.93 18.58 -3.25
C GLN A 196 1.75 19.25 -2.15
N GLU A 197 2.28 20.43 -2.47
CA GLU A 197 2.89 21.32 -1.52
C GLU A 197 1.95 22.54 -1.37
N PRO A 198 1.24 22.66 -0.23
CA PRO A 198 0.27 23.73 -0.03
C PRO A 198 0.86 25.12 -0.27
N GLY A 199 0.09 25.98 -0.94
CA GLY A 199 0.46 27.36 -1.23
C GLY A 199 1.49 27.56 -2.37
N SER A 200 2.22 26.53 -2.80
CA SER A 200 3.26 26.70 -3.84
C SER A 200 2.76 26.49 -5.27
N GLY A 201 1.57 25.89 -5.43
CA GLY A 201 1.03 25.49 -6.73
C GLY A 201 1.84 24.37 -7.41
N LYS A 202 2.78 23.75 -6.69
CA LYS A 202 3.68 22.71 -7.19
C LYS A 202 3.48 21.41 -6.41
N THR A 203 4.15 20.36 -6.89
CA THR A 203 4.26 19.09 -6.19
C THR A 203 5.71 18.81 -5.83
N ARG A 204 5.95 18.26 -4.64
CA ARG A 204 7.21 17.62 -4.31
C ARG A 204 7.17 16.13 -4.63
N THR A 205 8.35 15.50 -4.70
CA THR A 205 8.48 14.07 -5.00
C THR A 205 8.67 13.26 -3.72
N ALA A 206 7.61 12.57 -3.31
CA ALA A 206 7.63 11.54 -2.29
C ALA A 206 7.96 10.17 -2.91
N ARG A 207 8.03 9.13 -2.07
CA ARG A 207 8.28 7.75 -2.49
C ARG A 207 7.24 6.79 -1.91
N LEU A 208 6.82 5.85 -2.74
CA LEU A 208 6.25 4.59 -2.27
C LEU A 208 7.31 3.51 -2.42
N TRP A 209 7.75 2.98 -1.28
CA TRP A 209 8.62 1.81 -1.18
C TRP A 209 7.76 0.56 -1.28
N VAL A 210 8.29 -0.46 -1.95
CA VAL A 210 7.68 -1.78 -1.97
C VAL A 210 8.62 -2.77 -1.30
N TYR A 211 8.05 -3.68 -0.51
CA TYR A 211 8.72 -4.83 0.04
C TYR A 211 7.93 -6.07 -0.36
N VAL A 212 8.55 -7.00 -1.06
CA VAL A 212 7.87 -8.20 -1.57
C VAL A 212 8.51 -9.46 -1.02
N ARG A 213 7.68 -10.29 -0.41
CA ARG A 213 7.99 -11.68 -0.09
C ARG A 213 7.27 -12.56 -1.11
N ASP A 214 8.03 -13.12 -2.03
CA ASP A 214 7.54 -14.08 -3.01
C ASP A 214 8.65 -15.08 -3.35
N ASP A 215 8.52 -16.29 -2.80
CA ASP A 215 9.48 -17.37 -2.97
C ASP A 215 8.89 -18.53 -3.77
N ARG A 216 7.80 -18.30 -4.52
CA ARG A 216 7.18 -19.33 -5.35
C ARG A 216 8.11 -19.84 -6.45
N ASN A 217 8.99 -18.96 -6.96
CA ASN A 217 10.05 -19.34 -7.90
C ASN A 217 11.07 -20.33 -7.30
N ALA A 218 11.16 -20.41 -5.96
CA ALA A 218 11.97 -21.35 -5.19
C ALA A 218 11.17 -22.56 -4.67
N GLY A 219 9.97 -22.80 -5.21
CA GLY A 219 9.10 -23.92 -4.80
C GLY A 219 8.37 -23.70 -3.47
N SER A 220 8.43 -22.50 -2.89
CA SER A 220 7.73 -22.20 -1.64
C SER A 220 6.22 -22.29 -1.78
N GLN A 221 5.56 -22.85 -0.76
CA GLN A 221 4.11 -22.87 -0.62
C GLN A 221 3.58 -21.71 0.24
N MET A 222 4.48 -20.86 0.77
CA MET A 222 4.09 -19.69 1.55
C MET A 222 3.36 -18.67 0.65
N PRO A 223 2.23 -18.09 1.08
CA PRO A 223 1.53 -17.07 0.31
C PRO A 223 2.43 -15.86 -0.01
N PRO A 224 2.47 -15.39 -1.27
CA PRO A 224 3.19 -14.18 -1.60
C PRO A 224 2.51 -12.96 -0.97
N ALA A 225 3.30 -11.97 -0.58
CA ALA A 225 2.80 -10.74 0.02
C ALA A 225 3.62 -9.53 -0.41
N VAL A 226 2.93 -8.39 -0.52
CA VAL A 226 3.50 -7.10 -0.87
C VAL A 226 3.12 -6.12 0.24
N TRP A 227 4.10 -5.40 0.77
CA TRP A 227 3.90 -4.32 1.73
C TRP A 227 4.41 -3.01 1.12
N PHE A 228 3.62 -1.94 1.20
CA PHE A 228 4.00 -0.61 0.75
C PHE A 228 4.34 0.31 1.92
N ALA A 229 5.49 0.97 1.80
CA ALA A 229 6.04 2.08 2.58
C ALA A 229 5.75 3.46 2.00
N TYR A 230 5.16 4.44 2.69
CA TYR A 230 5.23 5.84 2.25
C TYR A 230 6.40 6.61 2.89
N SER A 231 7.06 7.49 2.15
CA SER A 231 7.94 8.52 2.73
C SER A 231 7.93 9.83 1.94
N PRO A 232 8.12 10.98 2.61
CA PRO A 232 8.04 12.31 1.98
C PRO A 232 9.19 12.63 1.01
N ASP A 233 10.29 11.87 1.07
CA ASP A 233 11.45 11.97 0.19
C ASP A 233 12.15 10.60 -0.01
N ARG A 234 13.23 10.57 -0.79
CA ARG A 234 14.03 9.37 -1.07
C ARG A 234 15.31 9.31 -0.23
N LYS A 235 15.29 9.66 1.05
CA LYS A 235 16.47 9.49 1.93
C LYS A 235 16.60 8.05 2.42
N GLY A 236 17.84 7.60 2.63
CA GLY A 236 18.14 6.26 3.14
C GLY A 236 17.60 5.99 4.55
N ILE A 237 17.31 7.02 5.34
CA ILE A 237 16.72 6.87 6.69
C ILE A 237 15.37 6.14 6.66
N HIS A 238 14.59 6.27 5.59
CA HIS A 238 13.29 5.61 5.48
C HIS A 238 13.40 4.08 5.40
N PRO A 239 14.13 3.50 4.43
CA PRO A 239 14.33 2.05 4.42
C PRO A 239 15.11 1.55 5.65
N GLN A 240 15.96 2.38 6.28
CA GLN A 240 16.59 2.05 7.57
C GLN A 240 15.56 1.86 8.68
N ASN A 241 14.58 2.76 8.78
CA ASN A 241 13.49 2.66 9.76
C ASN A 241 12.55 1.48 9.43
N HIS A 242 12.19 1.31 8.16
CA HIS A 242 11.32 0.22 7.72
C HIS A 242 11.91 -1.15 8.06
N LEU A 243 13.22 -1.32 7.85
CA LEU A 243 13.97 -2.57 8.02
C LEU A 243 14.76 -2.64 9.34
N ALA A 244 14.46 -1.78 10.32
CA ALA A 244 15.21 -1.68 11.57
C ALA A 244 15.31 -3.02 12.33
N GLY A 245 14.26 -3.84 12.29
CA GLY A 245 14.22 -5.18 12.91
C GLY A 245 14.47 -6.36 11.96
N TYR A 246 14.64 -6.14 10.66
CA TYR A 246 14.74 -7.21 9.65
C TYR A 246 16.09 -7.92 9.65
N SER A 247 16.15 -9.23 9.39
CA SER A 247 17.43 -9.91 9.15
C SER A 247 17.27 -10.94 8.03
N GLY A 248 18.32 -11.09 7.22
CA GLY A 248 18.27 -11.95 6.03
C GLY A 248 18.82 -11.27 4.78
N VAL A 249 18.29 -11.64 3.61
CA VAL A 249 18.72 -11.09 2.33
C VAL A 249 17.79 -9.96 1.92
N LEU A 250 18.36 -8.81 1.55
CA LEU A 250 17.64 -7.73 0.86
C LEU A 250 18.04 -7.77 -0.61
N GLN A 251 17.08 -8.10 -1.47
CA GLN A 251 17.26 -8.09 -2.91
C GLN A 251 16.74 -6.78 -3.50
N ALA A 252 17.63 -5.96 -4.04
CA ALA A 252 17.29 -4.61 -4.49
C ALA A 252 18.14 -4.15 -5.69
N ASP A 253 17.82 -2.97 -6.22
CA ASP A 253 18.74 -2.24 -7.08
C ASP A 253 19.92 -1.66 -6.27
N ALA A 254 20.93 -1.12 -6.95
CA ALA A 254 22.11 -0.55 -6.30
C ALA A 254 21.86 0.88 -5.76
N TYR A 255 20.67 1.14 -5.21
CA TYR A 255 20.35 2.43 -4.61
C TYR A 255 21.21 2.69 -3.37
N GLY A 256 21.94 3.81 -3.40
CA GLY A 256 22.92 4.13 -2.36
C GLY A 256 22.35 4.32 -0.95
N GLY A 257 21.05 4.60 -0.81
CA GLY A 257 20.41 4.74 0.50
C GLY A 257 20.28 3.44 1.29
N TYR A 258 20.48 2.28 0.65
CA TYR A 258 20.51 0.98 1.32
C TYR A 258 21.86 0.65 1.98
N ARG A 259 22.96 1.34 1.66
CA ARG A 259 24.31 0.95 2.11
C ARG A 259 24.43 0.75 3.63
N ALA A 260 23.84 1.65 4.41
CA ALA A 260 23.87 1.58 5.86
C ALA A 260 23.19 0.32 6.44
N LEU A 261 22.27 -0.30 5.69
CA LEU A 261 21.62 -1.55 6.09
C LEU A 261 22.58 -2.74 6.12
N TYR A 262 23.61 -2.69 5.27
CA TYR A 262 24.55 -3.81 5.06
C TYR A 262 25.75 -3.76 6.00
N GLU A 263 26.05 -2.61 6.60
CA GLU A 263 27.26 -2.36 7.40
C GLU A 263 27.38 -3.29 8.62
N SER A 264 26.26 -3.65 9.26
CA SER A 264 26.28 -4.54 10.43
C SER A 264 26.35 -6.03 10.09
N GLY A 265 26.25 -6.40 8.81
CA GLY A 265 26.18 -7.79 8.37
C GLY A 265 24.85 -8.52 8.67
N ARG A 266 23.91 -7.87 9.38
CA ARG A 266 22.57 -8.40 9.66
C ARG A 266 21.74 -8.62 8.39
N ILE A 267 21.96 -7.78 7.38
CA ILE A 267 21.32 -7.85 6.08
C ILE A 267 22.39 -8.13 5.03
N THR A 268 22.21 -9.21 4.27
CA THR A 268 23.03 -9.53 3.11
C THR A 268 22.46 -8.84 1.87
N GLU A 269 23.30 -8.10 1.15
CA GLU A 269 22.94 -7.45 -0.11
C GLU A 269 22.88 -8.47 -1.26
N ALA A 270 21.74 -8.57 -1.94
CA ALA A 270 21.62 -9.28 -3.22
C ALA A 270 21.27 -8.28 -4.32
N ALA A 271 22.15 -8.15 -5.32
CA ALA A 271 21.97 -7.18 -6.40
C ALA A 271 21.10 -7.73 -7.53
N CYS A 272 20.51 -6.82 -8.31
CA CYS A 272 19.67 -7.15 -9.46
C CYS A 272 20.46 -7.29 -10.78
N MET A 273 20.56 -8.50 -11.33
CA MET A 273 21.23 -8.73 -12.63
C MET A 273 20.49 -8.03 -13.79
N ALA A 274 19.16 -7.88 -13.72
CA ALA A 274 18.40 -7.16 -14.75
C ALA A 274 18.84 -5.69 -14.86
N HIS A 275 19.14 -5.03 -13.73
CA HIS A 275 19.67 -3.66 -13.72
C HIS A 275 21.10 -3.57 -14.28
N ALA A 276 21.97 -4.53 -13.96
CA ALA A 276 23.31 -4.59 -14.53
C ALA A 276 23.27 -4.84 -16.06
N ARG A 277 22.44 -5.79 -16.50
CA ARG A 277 22.19 -6.11 -17.91
C ARG A 277 21.61 -4.91 -18.68
N ARG A 278 20.66 -4.17 -18.09
CA ARG A 278 20.01 -3.00 -18.72
C ARG A 278 21.04 -1.96 -19.15
N LYS A 279 22.05 -1.67 -18.31
CA LYS A 279 23.12 -0.73 -18.67
C LYS A 279 23.94 -1.14 -19.89
N ILE A 280 24.20 -2.44 -20.05
CA ILE A 280 24.90 -2.97 -21.24
C ILE A 280 23.97 -2.92 -22.45
N HIS A 281 22.71 -3.31 -22.27
CA HIS A 281 21.70 -3.28 -23.30
C HIS A 281 21.47 -1.87 -23.86
N ASP A 282 21.40 -0.84 -23.01
CA ASP A 282 21.19 0.55 -23.44
C ASP A 282 22.35 1.09 -24.29
N VAL A 283 23.57 0.57 -24.08
CA VAL A 283 24.72 0.84 -24.95
C VAL A 283 24.57 0.07 -26.26
N HIS A 284 24.26 -1.23 -26.18
CA HIS A 284 24.08 -2.09 -27.35
C HIS A 284 22.98 -1.58 -28.29
N ALA A 285 21.82 -1.19 -27.76
CA ALA A 285 20.70 -0.71 -28.55
C ALA A 285 21.01 0.59 -29.32
N ARG A 286 21.92 1.42 -28.80
CA ARG A 286 22.40 2.63 -29.49
C ARG A 286 23.47 2.31 -30.54
N ALA A 287 24.41 1.44 -30.19
CA ALA A 287 25.52 1.05 -31.05
C ALA A 287 25.99 -0.38 -30.71
N PRO A 288 25.50 -1.40 -31.45
CA PRO A 288 25.93 -2.77 -31.25
C PRO A 288 27.41 -2.94 -31.53
N THR A 289 28.10 -3.68 -30.67
CA THR A 289 29.50 -4.11 -30.88
C THR A 289 29.62 -5.57 -30.54
N TYR A 290 30.70 -6.22 -30.99
CA TYR A 290 31.01 -7.58 -30.56
C TYR A 290 31.06 -7.70 -29.03
N ILE A 291 31.67 -6.73 -28.34
CA ILE A 291 31.79 -6.70 -26.88
C ILE A 291 30.40 -6.63 -26.22
N THR A 292 29.52 -5.72 -26.64
CA THR A 292 28.20 -5.62 -26.02
C THR A 292 27.31 -6.83 -26.33
N THR A 293 27.48 -7.44 -27.51
CA THR A 293 26.78 -8.67 -27.92
C THR A 293 27.19 -9.86 -27.05
N GLU A 294 28.51 -10.09 -26.94
CA GLU A 294 29.09 -11.17 -26.14
C GLU A 294 28.70 -11.06 -24.65
N ALA A 295 28.73 -9.83 -24.10
CA ALA A 295 28.31 -9.60 -22.73
C ALA A 295 26.83 -9.96 -22.49
N LEU A 296 25.95 -9.60 -23.42
CA LEU A 296 24.52 -9.92 -23.32
C LEU A 296 24.26 -11.42 -23.50
N GLN A 297 25.01 -12.10 -24.37
CA GLN A 297 24.94 -13.55 -24.56
C GLN A 297 25.33 -14.30 -23.28
N ARG A 298 26.47 -13.97 -22.68
CA ARG A 298 26.93 -14.57 -21.42
C ARG A 298 25.93 -14.40 -20.28
N ILE A 299 25.33 -13.21 -20.16
CA ILE A 299 24.25 -12.98 -19.19
C ILE A 299 23.02 -13.82 -19.54
N GLY A 300 22.69 -13.95 -20.83
CA GLY A 300 21.59 -14.79 -21.32
C GLY A 300 21.71 -16.26 -20.93
N GLU A 301 22.93 -16.82 -20.95
CA GLU A 301 23.20 -18.19 -20.52
C GLU A 301 22.85 -18.42 -19.04
N LEU A 302 23.08 -17.41 -18.17
CA LEU A 302 22.67 -17.46 -16.77
C LEU A 302 21.14 -17.51 -16.64
N TYR A 303 20.42 -16.69 -17.41
CA TYR A 303 18.96 -16.71 -17.41
C TYR A 303 18.37 -18.01 -17.98
N ALA A 304 19.06 -18.67 -18.92
CA ALA A 304 18.64 -19.97 -19.42
C ALA A 304 18.64 -21.03 -18.29
N ILE A 305 19.69 -21.03 -17.46
CA ILE A 305 19.75 -21.90 -16.26
C ILE A 305 18.60 -21.57 -15.30
N GLU A 306 18.36 -20.29 -15.03
CA GLU A 306 17.28 -19.88 -14.12
C GLU A 306 15.89 -20.22 -14.63
N ALA A 307 15.69 -20.25 -15.95
CA ALA A 307 14.44 -20.69 -16.55
C ALA A 307 14.20 -22.20 -16.33
N GLU A 308 15.25 -23.03 -16.38
CA GLU A 308 15.17 -24.47 -16.17
C GLU A 308 14.88 -24.84 -14.71
N VAL A 309 15.44 -24.11 -13.73
CA VAL A 309 15.32 -24.43 -12.30
C VAL A 309 14.17 -23.69 -11.60
N ARG A 310 13.40 -22.90 -12.33
CA ARG A 310 12.27 -22.14 -11.77
C ARG A 310 11.20 -23.09 -11.26
N GLY A 311 10.75 -22.89 -10.02
CA GLY A 311 9.75 -23.73 -9.35
C GLY A 311 10.34 -24.98 -8.68
N CYS A 312 11.63 -25.28 -8.91
CA CYS A 312 12.35 -26.27 -8.11
C CYS A 312 12.60 -25.74 -6.69
N SER A 313 12.94 -26.65 -5.76
CA SER A 313 13.28 -26.26 -4.39
C SER A 313 14.55 -25.41 -4.34
N ALA A 314 14.72 -24.63 -3.27
CA ALA A 314 15.92 -23.83 -3.05
C ALA A 314 17.21 -24.68 -3.11
N GLU A 315 17.20 -25.90 -2.61
CA GLU A 315 18.35 -26.83 -2.63
C GLU A 315 18.70 -27.25 -4.06
N GLN A 316 17.70 -27.59 -4.87
CA GLN A 316 17.90 -27.97 -6.27
C GLN A 316 18.43 -26.80 -7.10
N ARG A 317 17.87 -25.60 -6.90
CA ARG A 317 18.35 -24.36 -7.52
C ARG A 317 19.81 -24.10 -7.14
N LEU A 318 20.15 -24.20 -5.87
CA LEU A 318 21.51 -23.98 -5.38
C LEU A 318 22.50 -25.00 -5.98
N ALA A 319 22.13 -26.27 -6.05
CA ALA A 319 22.98 -27.31 -6.64
C ALA A 319 23.27 -27.04 -8.12
N ALA A 320 22.23 -26.71 -8.91
CA ALA A 320 22.38 -26.38 -10.31
C ALA A 320 23.23 -25.11 -10.52
N ARG A 321 23.03 -24.08 -9.70
CA ARG A 321 23.80 -22.83 -9.77
C ARG A 321 25.28 -23.04 -9.44
N LYS A 322 25.59 -23.82 -8.40
CA LYS A 322 26.99 -24.17 -8.08
C LYS A 322 27.67 -24.91 -9.23
N ALA A 323 26.97 -25.84 -9.88
CA ALA A 323 27.52 -26.63 -10.98
C ALA A 323 27.65 -25.85 -12.30
N ARG A 324 26.72 -24.92 -12.58
CA ARG A 324 26.57 -24.30 -13.92
C ARG A 324 26.71 -22.78 -13.91
N ALA A 325 25.97 -22.08 -13.03
CA ALA A 325 25.94 -20.62 -13.03
C ALA A 325 27.22 -20.00 -12.45
N ALA A 326 27.77 -20.55 -11.37
CA ALA A 326 28.98 -20.03 -10.74
C ALA A 326 30.22 -20.04 -11.68
N PRO A 327 30.50 -21.12 -12.44
CA PRO A 327 31.54 -21.10 -13.47
C PRO A 327 31.31 -20.05 -14.57
N LEU A 328 30.06 -19.86 -15.01
CA LEU A 328 29.73 -18.85 -16.03
C LEU A 328 29.87 -17.42 -15.49
N MET A 329 29.49 -17.18 -14.24
CA MET A 329 29.75 -15.92 -13.55
C MET A 329 31.26 -15.64 -13.50
N GLN A 330 32.09 -16.61 -13.08
CA GLN A 330 33.54 -16.43 -13.07
C GLN A 330 34.09 -16.14 -14.48
N SER A 331 33.63 -16.88 -15.50
CA SER A 331 34.02 -16.63 -16.90
C SER A 331 33.63 -15.23 -17.37
N LEU A 332 32.44 -14.74 -17.01
CA LEU A 332 31.99 -13.38 -17.29
C LEU A 332 32.87 -12.33 -16.60
N TYR A 333 33.26 -12.57 -15.33
CA TYR A 333 34.17 -11.67 -14.59
C TYR A 333 35.51 -11.52 -15.32
N ASP A 334 36.16 -12.65 -15.60
CA ASP A 334 37.49 -12.67 -16.20
C ASP A 334 37.47 -12.04 -17.59
N TRP A 335 36.43 -12.33 -18.37
CA TRP A 335 36.25 -11.75 -19.69
C TRP A 335 36.02 -10.23 -19.62
N ILE A 336 35.15 -9.73 -18.72
CA ILE A 336 34.95 -8.29 -18.51
C ILE A 336 36.26 -7.61 -18.11
N GLN A 337 37.02 -8.19 -17.17
CA GLN A 337 38.31 -7.66 -16.73
C GLN A 337 39.31 -7.54 -17.89
N GLN A 338 39.31 -8.49 -18.82
CA GLN A 338 40.14 -8.42 -20.03
C GLN A 338 39.68 -7.30 -20.96
N GLN A 339 38.37 -7.16 -21.21
CA GLN A 339 37.84 -6.08 -22.05
C GLN A 339 38.11 -4.69 -21.46
N MET A 340 38.06 -4.56 -20.14
CA MET A 340 38.36 -3.30 -19.44
C MET A 340 39.80 -2.81 -19.66
N LYS A 341 40.73 -3.66 -20.11
CA LYS A 341 42.12 -3.26 -20.46
C LYS A 341 42.21 -2.60 -21.83
N THR A 342 41.29 -2.90 -22.73
CA THR A 342 41.31 -2.40 -24.13
C THR A 342 40.31 -1.27 -24.34
N LEU A 343 39.21 -1.24 -23.57
CA LEU A 343 38.21 -0.19 -23.64
C LEU A 343 38.75 1.13 -23.08
N SER A 344 38.43 2.23 -23.79
CA SER A 344 38.62 3.57 -23.23
C SER A 344 37.81 3.72 -21.95
N ARG A 345 38.44 4.25 -20.88
CA ARG A 345 37.82 4.49 -19.57
C ARG A 345 36.55 5.33 -19.62
N HIS A 346 36.42 6.19 -20.63
CA HIS A 346 35.29 7.09 -20.79
C HIS A 346 34.18 6.51 -21.68
N SER A 347 34.40 5.35 -22.31
CA SER A 347 33.38 4.69 -23.12
C SER A 347 32.17 4.27 -22.28
N ASP A 348 30.98 4.33 -22.87
CA ASP A 348 29.76 3.92 -22.17
C ASP A 348 29.76 2.42 -21.84
N THR A 349 30.39 1.58 -22.68
CA THR A 349 30.63 0.16 -22.40
C THR A 349 31.47 -0.04 -21.14
N ALA A 350 32.59 0.69 -21.00
CA ALA A 350 33.43 0.62 -19.80
C ALA A 350 32.68 1.07 -18.54
N LYS A 351 31.83 2.10 -18.63
CA LYS A 351 30.97 2.52 -17.50
C LYS A 351 29.96 1.44 -17.12
N ALA A 352 29.34 0.76 -18.09
CA ALA A 352 28.40 -0.33 -17.84
C ALA A 352 29.09 -1.52 -17.15
N PHE A 353 30.27 -1.90 -17.61
CA PHE A 353 31.08 -2.95 -17.00
C PHE A 353 31.59 -2.58 -15.61
N ALA A 354 32.05 -1.33 -15.41
CA ALA A 354 32.46 -0.85 -14.10
C ALA A 354 31.30 -0.90 -13.08
N TYR A 355 30.07 -0.59 -13.52
CA TYR A 355 28.89 -0.77 -12.67
C TYR A 355 28.68 -2.23 -12.28
N LEU A 356 28.75 -3.15 -13.25
CA LEU A 356 28.57 -4.58 -13.01
C LEU A 356 29.63 -5.11 -12.02
N LEU A 357 30.91 -4.79 -12.26
CA LEU A 357 32.03 -5.17 -11.40
C LEU A 357 31.91 -4.61 -9.98
N LYS A 358 31.41 -3.38 -9.83
CA LYS A 358 31.19 -2.77 -8.51
C LYS A 358 30.16 -3.55 -7.67
N GLN A 359 29.22 -4.23 -8.32
CA GLN A 359 28.17 -5.00 -7.66
C GLN A 359 28.48 -6.50 -7.63
N TRP A 360 29.71 -6.92 -7.98
CA TRP A 360 30.02 -8.32 -8.30
C TRP A 360 29.67 -9.28 -7.16
N ASP A 361 30.06 -8.97 -5.93
CA ASP A 361 29.81 -9.84 -4.77
C ASP A 361 28.31 -10.00 -4.51
N ALA A 362 27.56 -8.89 -4.50
CA ALA A 362 26.11 -8.89 -4.36
C ALA A 362 25.38 -9.59 -5.51
N LEU A 363 25.92 -9.51 -6.74
CA LEU A 363 25.40 -10.22 -7.91
C LEU A 363 25.71 -11.73 -7.84
N ASN A 364 26.66 -12.19 -7.02
CA ASN A 364 26.96 -13.61 -6.86
C ASN A 364 26.19 -14.27 -5.71
N VAL A 365 25.47 -13.51 -4.88
CA VAL A 365 24.70 -14.06 -3.75
C VAL A 365 23.65 -15.09 -4.22
N TYR A 366 23.03 -14.93 -5.39
CA TYR A 366 22.09 -15.94 -5.91
C TYR A 366 22.76 -17.29 -6.21
N CYS A 367 24.05 -17.30 -6.55
CA CYS A 367 24.81 -18.52 -6.81
C CYS A 367 25.13 -19.30 -5.53
N SER A 368 25.12 -18.65 -4.36
CA SER A 368 25.38 -19.25 -3.05
C SER A 368 24.13 -19.43 -2.19
N ASN A 369 22.99 -18.88 -2.61
CA ASN A 369 21.71 -18.99 -1.90
C ASN A 369 20.55 -19.33 -2.86
N GLY A 370 19.93 -20.50 -2.65
CA GLY A 370 18.84 -21.02 -3.48
C GLY A 370 17.51 -20.27 -3.42
N TRP A 371 17.30 -19.43 -2.40
CA TRP A 371 16.11 -18.61 -2.24
C TRP A 371 16.17 -17.30 -3.05
N VAL A 372 17.38 -16.82 -3.31
CA VAL A 372 17.64 -15.55 -3.98
C VAL A 372 17.40 -15.70 -5.47
N GLU A 373 16.72 -14.73 -6.06
CA GLU A 373 16.48 -14.67 -7.50
C GLU A 373 17.71 -14.07 -8.20
N ILE A 374 17.85 -14.28 -9.51
CA ILE A 374 18.90 -13.59 -10.28
C ILE A 374 18.63 -12.07 -10.40
N ASP A 375 17.38 -11.65 -10.24
CA ASP A 375 16.96 -10.26 -10.39
C ASP A 375 15.83 -9.85 -9.43
N ASN A 376 15.58 -8.53 -9.38
CA ASN A 376 14.58 -7.92 -8.53
C ASN A 376 13.26 -7.62 -9.25
N ASN A 377 12.97 -8.30 -10.38
CA ASN A 377 11.77 -8.01 -11.18
C ASN A 377 10.46 -8.24 -10.41
N ILE A 378 10.49 -9.05 -9.34
CA ILE A 378 9.34 -9.26 -8.46
C ILE A 378 8.88 -7.93 -7.82
N ALA A 379 9.79 -7.12 -7.28
CA ALA A 379 9.47 -5.79 -6.76
C ALA A 379 9.07 -4.81 -7.87
N GLU A 380 9.79 -4.79 -9.00
CA GLU A 380 9.45 -3.94 -10.15
C GLU A 380 8.02 -4.23 -10.66
N ASN A 381 7.62 -5.50 -10.69
CA ASN A 381 6.29 -5.92 -11.10
C ASN A 381 5.21 -5.49 -10.10
N ALA A 382 5.48 -5.56 -8.79
CA ALA A 382 4.57 -5.08 -7.76
C ALA A 382 4.31 -3.57 -7.87
N LEU A 383 5.31 -2.78 -8.28
CA LEU A 383 5.17 -1.34 -8.51
C LEU A 383 4.37 -0.97 -9.78
N ARG A 384 4.13 -1.91 -10.70
CA ARG A 384 3.41 -1.61 -11.95
C ARG A 384 1.99 -1.10 -11.71
N GLY A 385 1.30 -1.61 -10.69
CA GLY A 385 -0.03 -1.11 -10.30
C GLY A 385 0.04 0.38 -9.99
N VAL A 386 0.96 0.80 -9.11
CA VAL A 386 1.16 2.21 -8.77
C VAL A 386 1.53 3.04 -10.00
N ALA A 387 2.38 2.53 -10.89
CA ALA A 387 2.76 3.22 -12.12
C ALA A 387 1.57 3.47 -13.07
N VAL A 388 0.65 2.51 -13.19
CA VAL A 388 -0.60 2.67 -13.94
C VAL A 388 -1.49 3.71 -13.25
N GLY A 389 -1.66 3.58 -11.93
CA GLY A 389 -2.50 4.48 -11.15
C GLY A 389 -2.07 5.95 -11.20
N ARG A 390 -0.77 6.23 -11.20
CA ARG A 390 -0.22 7.60 -11.28
C ARG A 390 -0.72 8.39 -12.48
N LYS A 391 -1.07 7.71 -13.59
CA LYS A 391 -1.67 8.36 -14.78
C LYS A 391 -3.10 8.84 -14.53
N ASN A 392 -3.79 8.32 -13.51
CA ASN A 392 -5.19 8.62 -13.19
C ASN A 392 -5.36 9.67 -12.09
N TRP A 393 -4.65 9.54 -10.96
CA TRP A 393 -4.87 10.40 -9.78
C TRP A 393 -3.93 11.60 -9.68
N MET A 394 -2.94 11.72 -10.57
CA MET A 394 -1.99 12.83 -10.72
C MET A 394 -1.07 13.13 -9.52
N PHE A 395 -1.57 13.22 -8.28
CA PHE A 395 -0.81 13.46 -7.04
C PHE A 395 -1.56 13.00 -5.78
N ALA A 396 -0.83 12.83 -4.67
CA ALA A 396 -1.43 12.79 -3.34
C ALA A 396 -1.63 14.22 -2.80
N GLY A 397 -2.70 14.45 -2.03
CA GLY A 397 -3.03 15.79 -1.50
C GLY A 397 -2.18 16.22 -0.30
N SER A 398 -1.59 15.27 0.42
CA SER A 398 -0.75 15.49 1.61
C SER A 398 0.10 14.24 1.89
N ASP A 399 1.03 14.32 2.85
CA ASP A 399 1.77 13.14 3.32
C ASP A 399 0.83 12.08 3.90
N SER A 400 -0.11 12.47 4.76
CA SER A 400 -1.13 11.56 5.30
C SER A 400 -1.95 10.90 4.17
N GLY A 401 -2.23 11.62 3.08
CA GLY A 401 -2.86 11.03 1.90
C GLY A 401 -2.00 9.98 1.18
N GLY A 402 -0.67 10.12 1.26
CA GLY A 402 0.30 9.13 0.79
C GLY A 402 0.42 7.93 1.73
N GLU A 403 0.39 8.16 3.05
CA GLU A 403 0.38 7.12 4.08
C GLU A 403 -0.88 6.26 3.99
N HIS A 404 -2.06 6.86 3.85
CA HIS A 404 -3.32 6.12 3.64
C HIS A 404 -3.39 5.36 2.30
N ALA A 405 -2.47 5.63 1.37
CA ALA A 405 -2.39 4.96 0.08
C ALA A 405 -1.39 3.79 0.07
N ALA A 406 -0.40 3.82 0.97
CA ALA A 406 0.50 2.71 1.26
C ALA A 406 -0.23 1.67 2.12
#